data_AF-A0A378QTX4-F1
#
_entry.id   AF-A0A378QTX4-F1
#
_cell.length_a   1.000
_cell.length_b   1.000
_cell.length_c   1.000
_cell.angle_alpha   90.00
_cell.angle_beta   90.00
_cell.angle_gamma   90.00
#
_symmetry.space_group_name_H-M   'P 1'
#
loop_
_entity.id
_entity.type
_entity.pdbx_description
1 polymer ?
#
loop_
_entity_poly.entity_id
_entity_poly.type
_entity_poly.pdbx_seq_one_letter_code
_entity_poly.pdbx_strand_id
1 'polypeptide(L)'
;MIKTEKFDLDTHFITIYRNSNEKIIRSVITDLNGIVLQDKLCEYDTSGNKICDCVYDNSQTLVAYREYYSEQDYFGYRDYKLINGKFELLLSTKQEWLIADKKHKFTWYDNQGQFIYYDLFEYDDDIGDMIWQFCYDKDDNMVKPKYLEQYCDYYLKFI
;
A
#
# COMPACT_ATOMS: atom_id res chain seq x y z
N MET A 1 4.01 4.48 24.56
CA MET A 1 5.45 4.19 24.43
C MET A 1 5.71 3.74 23.01
N ILE A 2 6.76 4.23 22.34
CA ILE A 2 7.16 3.76 21.01
C ILE A 2 8.13 2.60 21.23
N LYS A 3 7.90 1.49 20.54
CA LYS A 3 8.80 0.33 20.51
C LYS A 3 9.65 0.41 19.25
N THR A 4 10.93 0.04 19.38
CA THR A 4 11.90 0.11 18.29
C THR A 4 12.56 -1.25 18.09
N GLU A 5 12.61 -1.72 16.86
CA GLU A 5 13.25 -2.97 16.45
C GLU A 5 14.27 -2.64 15.34
N LYS A 6 15.52 -3.10 15.47
CA LYS A 6 16.58 -2.89 14.46
C LYS A 6 17.06 -4.22 13.93
N PHE A 7 17.11 -4.34 12.60
CA PHE A 7 17.56 -5.51 11.87
C PHE A 7 18.83 -5.15 11.08
N ASP A 8 19.83 -6.03 11.14
CA ASP A 8 21.06 -5.96 10.35
C ASP A 8 20.96 -6.96 9.20
N LEU A 9 21.15 -6.49 7.97
CA LEU A 9 21.06 -7.28 6.74
C LEU A 9 22.39 -7.26 5.96
N ASP A 10 23.52 -7.08 6.65
CA ASP A 10 24.92 -7.03 6.16
C ASP A 10 25.24 -5.88 5.18
N THR A 11 24.23 -5.35 4.49
CA THR A 11 24.33 -4.30 3.48
C THR A 11 23.68 -3.00 3.93
N HIS A 12 22.71 -3.11 4.85
CA HIS A 12 21.93 -2.00 5.38
C HIS A 12 21.29 -2.40 6.71
N PHE A 13 20.77 -1.41 7.43
CA PHE A 13 19.92 -1.62 8.59
C PHE A 13 18.48 -1.25 8.28
N ILE A 14 17.53 -2.02 8.83
CA ILE A 14 16.12 -1.65 8.87
C ILE A 14 15.75 -1.37 10.33
N THR A 15 15.24 -0.17 10.61
CA THR A 15 14.70 0.18 11.92
C THR A 15 13.20 0.36 11.83
N ILE A 16 12.44 -0.46 12.57
CA ILE A 16 10.98 -0.42 12.64
C ILE A 16 10.56 0.25 13.96
N TYR A 17 9.66 1.22 13.86
CA TYR A 17 9.03 1.88 14.99
C TYR A 17 7.57 1.46 15.06
N ARG A 18 7.11 1.05 16.25
CA ARG A 18 5.72 0.66 16.52
C ARG A 18 5.10 1.55 17.58
N ASN A 19 3.81 1.84 17.42
CA ASN A 19 3.03 2.50 18.47
C ASN A 19 2.66 1.51 19.61
N SER A 20 1.93 1.99 20.62
CA SER A 20 1.51 1.18 21.76
C SER A 20 0.57 0.03 21.43
N ASN A 21 0.00 0.01 20.22
CA ASN A 21 -0.89 -1.04 19.72
C ASN A 21 -0.12 -2.01 18.79
N GLU A 22 1.22 -2.00 18.85
CA GLU A 22 2.14 -2.79 18.01
C GLU A 22 2.03 -2.51 16.50
N LYS A 23 1.30 -1.46 16.08
CA LYS A 23 1.21 -1.07 14.67
C LYS A 23 2.50 -0.36 14.23
N ILE A 24 3.02 -0.72 13.06
CA ILE A 24 4.18 -0.05 12.45
C ILE A 24 3.79 1.38 12.09
N ILE A 25 4.51 2.36 12.63
CA ILE A 25 4.32 3.79 12.34
C ILE A 25 5.45 4.38 11.49
N ARG A 26 6.62 3.74 11.48
CA ARG A 26 7.75 4.16 10.65
C ARG A 26 8.68 2.99 10.38
N SER A 27 9.28 2.93 9.21
CA SER A 27 10.42 2.06 8.90
C SER A 27 11.50 2.88 8.20
N VAL A 28 12.69 2.93 8.80
CA VAL A 28 13.84 3.66 8.28
C VAL A 28 14.89 2.66 7.81
N ILE A 29 15.38 2.86 6.59
CA ILE A 29 16.47 2.08 6.01
C ILE A 29 17.71 2.96 5.97
N THR A 30 18.81 2.47 6.54
CA THR A 30 20.10 3.17 6.52
C THR A 30 21.19 2.30 5.93
N ASP A 31 22.20 2.91 5.32
CA ASP A 31 23.44 2.20 5.01
C ASP A 31 24.18 1.78 6.30
N LEU A 32 25.32 1.10 6.13
CA LEU A 32 26.16 0.66 7.26
C LEU A 32 26.79 1.81 8.05
N ASN A 33 26.83 3.03 7.49
CA ASN A 33 27.32 4.24 8.15
C ASN A 33 26.20 5.02 8.87
N GLY A 34 24.95 4.57 8.77
CA GLY A 34 23.78 5.23 9.35
C GLY A 34 23.19 6.35 8.49
N ILE A 35 23.62 6.49 7.23
CA ILE A 35 23.00 7.41 6.26
C ILE A 35 21.63 6.85 5.87
N VAL A 36 20.57 7.67 6.00
CA VAL A 36 19.22 7.29 5.59
C VAL A 36 19.17 7.12 4.07
N LEU A 37 18.81 5.92 3.63
CA LEU A 37 18.59 5.59 2.22
C LEU A 37 17.12 5.79 1.85
N GLN A 38 16.23 5.44 2.77
CA GLN A 38 14.79 5.58 2.62
C GLN A 38 14.09 5.61 3.97
N ASP A 39 12.97 6.31 4.03
CA ASP A 39 12.10 6.37 5.19
C ASP A 39 10.65 6.20 4.77
N LYS A 40 9.92 5.33 5.46
CA LYS A 40 8.50 5.15 5.28
C LYS A 40 7.78 5.48 6.57
N LEU A 41 6.71 6.26 6.46
CA LEU A 41 5.85 6.64 7.58
C LEU A 41 4.42 6.12 7.33
N CYS A 42 3.77 5.64 8.39
CA CYS A 42 2.37 5.21 8.37
C CYS A 42 1.57 6.11 9.33
N GLU A 43 0.53 6.76 8.84
CA GLU A 43 -0.37 7.57 9.67
C GLU A 43 -1.67 6.85 9.98
N TYR A 44 -2.21 7.15 11.16
CA TYR A 44 -3.45 6.57 11.67
C TYR A 44 -4.33 7.68 12.25
N ASP A 45 -5.65 7.52 12.12
CA ASP A 45 -6.61 8.41 12.78
C ASP A 45 -6.69 8.11 14.29
N THR A 46 -7.48 8.92 15.00
CA THR A 46 -7.68 8.76 16.44
C THR A 46 -8.38 7.45 16.82
N SER A 47 -9.06 6.81 15.88
CA SER A 47 -9.69 5.49 16.04
C SER A 47 -8.73 4.35 15.68
N GLY A 48 -7.52 4.66 15.22
CA GLY A 48 -6.51 3.71 14.81
C GLY A 48 -6.68 3.16 13.40
N ASN A 49 -7.56 3.73 12.58
CA ASN A 49 -7.65 3.39 11.15
C ASN A 49 -6.45 3.99 10.42
N LYS A 50 -5.92 3.27 9.44
CA LYS A 50 -4.79 3.76 8.65
C LYS A 50 -5.25 4.85 7.70
N ILE A 51 -4.58 6.00 7.70
CA ILE A 51 -4.89 7.15 6.84
C ILE A 51 -3.98 7.13 5.62
N CYS A 52 -2.66 6.98 5.81
CA CYS A 52 -1.72 7.00 4.70
C CYS A 52 -0.46 6.19 4.94
N ASP A 53 0.22 5.84 3.84
CA ASP A 53 1.63 5.46 3.82
C ASP A 53 2.40 6.52 3.03
N CYS A 54 3.53 6.99 3.56
CA CYS A 54 4.37 8.00 2.95
C CYS A 54 5.76 7.42 2.70
N VAL A 55 6.35 7.69 1.53
CA VAL A 55 7.72 7.26 1.16
C VAL A 55 8.58 8.49 0.94
N TYR A 56 9.66 8.60 1.73
CA TYR A 56 10.64 9.65 1.64
C TYR A 56 11.95 9.11 1.05
N ASP A 57 12.58 9.92 0.21
CA ASP A 57 13.91 9.64 -0.31
C ASP A 57 15.02 9.92 0.73
N ASN A 58 16.28 9.73 0.30
CA ASN A 58 17.45 9.99 1.13
C ASN A 58 17.60 11.48 1.55
N SER A 59 16.96 12.39 0.82
CA SER A 59 16.94 13.83 1.11
C SER A 59 15.75 14.24 1.97
N GLN A 60 14.99 13.26 2.48
CA GLN A 60 13.78 13.45 3.28
C GLN A 60 12.68 14.22 2.52
N THR A 61 12.67 14.10 1.20
CA THR A 61 11.57 14.60 0.36
C THR A 61 10.54 13.50 0.21
N LEU A 62 9.26 13.81 0.45
CA LEU A 62 8.15 12.88 0.18
C LEU A 62 8.03 12.68 -1.33
N VAL A 63 8.30 11.47 -1.82
CA VAL A 63 8.34 11.16 -3.25
C VAL A 63 7.09 10.41 -3.73
N ALA A 64 6.43 9.67 -2.85
CA ALA A 64 5.18 8.99 -3.14
C ALA A 64 4.39 8.76 -1.85
N TYR A 65 3.07 8.66 -1.96
CA TYR A 65 2.23 8.27 -0.84
C TYR A 65 0.99 7.50 -1.31
N ARG A 66 0.41 6.73 -0.38
CA ARG A 66 -0.88 6.07 -0.51
C ARG A 66 -1.85 6.70 0.48
N GLU A 67 -2.98 7.18 -0.01
CA GLU A 67 -4.11 7.62 0.81
C GLU A 67 -5.12 6.48 0.91
N TYR A 68 -5.49 6.10 2.13
CA TYR A 68 -6.56 5.14 2.38
C TYR A 68 -7.87 5.87 2.63
N TYR A 69 -8.95 5.31 2.14
CA TYR A 69 -10.28 5.85 2.35
C TYR A 69 -11.29 4.73 2.57
N SER A 70 -12.33 5.04 3.35
CA SER A 70 -13.48 4.17 3.56
C SER A 70 -14.75 4.98 3.37
N GLU A 71 -15.70 4.37 2.68
CA GLU A 71 -17.08 4.81 2.60
C GLU A 71 -17.97 3.67 3.11
N GLN A 72 -19.28 3.91 3.21
CA GLN A 72 -20.20 3.06 3.97
C GLN A 72 -20.08 1.55 3.64
N ASP A 73 -19.91 1.21 2.35
CA ASP A 73 -19.90 -0.18 1.87
C ASP A 73 -18.59 -0.58 1.16
N TYR A 74 -17.58 0.28 1.15
CA TYR A 74 -16.33 -0.02 0.46
C TYR A 74 -15.13 0.69 1.08
N PHE A 75 -13.95 0.10 0.88
CA PHE A 75 -12.69 0.73 1.21
C PHE A 75 -11.76 0.70 0.01
N GLY A 76 -10.78 1.57 -0.01
CA GLY A 76 -9.85 1.64 -1.11
C GLY A 76 -8.64 2.46 -0.75
N TYR A 77 -7.81 2.68 -1.76
CA TYR A 77 -6.71 3.59 -1.66
C TYR A 77 -6.41 4.28 -2.98
N ARG A 78 -5.70 5.40 -2.89
CA ARG A 78 -5.18 6.17 -4.02
C ARG A 78 -3.68 6.30 -3.86
N ASP A 79 -2.96 6.00 -4.92
CA ASP A 79 -1.51 6.13 -4.93
C ASP A 79 -1.12 7.40 -5.69
N TYR A 80 -0.13 8.11 -5.16
CA TYR A 80 0.34 9.37 -5.72
C TYR A 80 1.86 9.38 -5.79
N LYS A 81 2.40 10.12 -6.76
CA LYS A 81 3.83 10.42 -6.86
C LYS A 81 4.10 11.90 -7.02
N LEU A 82 5.24 12.35 -6.55
CA LEU A 82 5.70 13.71 -6.75
C LEU A 82 6.26 13.88 -8.17
N ILE A 83 5.62 14.73 -8.99
CA ILE A 83 6.10 15.14 -10.31
C ILE A 83 6.17 16.66 -10.34
N ASN A 84 7.34 17.22 -10.63
CA ASN A 84 7.53 18.67 -10.78
C ASN A 84 6.96 19.49 -9.60
N GLY A 85 7.13 18.99 -8.37
CA GLY A 85 6.65 19.65 -7.15
C GLY A 85 5.15 19.51 -6.85
N LYS A 86 4.42 18.67 -7.60
CA LYS A 86 3.01 18.36 -7.36
C LYS A 86 2.78 16.87 -7.24
N PHE A 87 1.87 16.47 -6.38
CA PHE A 87 1.45 15.08 -6.31
C PHE A 87 0.42 14.78 -7.39
N GLU A 88 0.77 13.85 -8.27
CA GLU A 88 -0.10 13.36 -9.32
C GLU A 88 -0.62 11.97 -8.95
N LEU A 89 -1.91 11.75 -9.21
CA LEU A 89 -2.56 10.46 -9.01
C LEU A 89 -1.94 9.43 -9.97
N LEU A 90 -1.63 8.24 -9.46
CA LEU A 90 -1.17 7.09 -10.24
C LEU A 90 -2.33 6.18 -10.58
N LEU A 91 -3.08 5.80 -9.55
CA LEU A 91 -4.23 4.91 -9.63
C LEU A 91 -5.12 5.11 -8.42
N SER A 92 -6.33 4.58 -8.52
CA SER A 92 -7.19 4.39 -7.35
C SER A 92 -7.80 3.00 -7.35
N THR A 93 -8.20 2.53 -6.17
CA THR A 93 -8.75 1.20 -5.98
C THR A 93 -10.04 1.24 -5.20
N LYS A 94 -10.92 0.27 -5.42
CA LYS A 94 -12.16 0.10 -4.67
C LYS A 94 -12.38 -1.37 -4.34
N GLN A 95 -12.46 -1.69 -3.06
CA GLN A 95 -12.85 -3.01 -2.57
C GLN A 95 -14.30 -3.01 -2.12
N GLU A 96 -15.08 -3.93 -2.65
CA GLU A 96 -16.50 -4.12 -2.30
C GLU A 96 -16.80 -5.60 -2.04
N TRP A 97 -17.60 -5.86 -1.00
CA TRP A 97 -18.09 -7.20 -0.73
C TRP A 97 -19.18 -7.58 -1.73
N LEU A 98 -19.00 -8.71 -2.41
CA LEU A 98 -20.05 -9.36 -3.20
C LEU A 98 -20.89 -10.28 -2.31
N ILE A 99 -20.22 -10.96 -1.38
CA ILE A 99 -20.79 -11.74 -0.30
C ILE A 99 -19.97 -11.43 0.95
N ALA A 100 -20.60 -10.86 1.98
CA ALA A 100 -19.93 -10.47 3.21
C ALA A 100 -19.05 -11.61 3.76
N ASP A 101 -17.80 -11.30 4.07
CA ASP A 101 -16.77 -12.19 4.63
C ASP A 101 -16.46 -13.45 3.81
N LYS A 102 -16.98 -13.56 2.59
CA LYS A 102 -16.80 -14.74 1.72
C LYS A 102 -16.28 -14.40 0.34
N LYS A 103 -16.64 -13.24 -0.21
CA LYS A 103 -16.28 -12.88 -1.58
C LYS A 103 -16.22 -11.38 -1.77
N HIS A 104 -15.11 -10.86 -2.25
CA HIS A 104 -14.98 -9.45 -2.56
C HIS A 104 -14.34 -9.20 -3.92
N LYS A 105 -14.66 -8.04 -4.48
CA LYS A 105 -14.13 -7.50 -5.71
C LYS A 105 -13.19 -6.36 -5.37
N PHE A 106 -12.00 -6.36 -5.97
CA PHE A 106 -10.99 -5.31 -5.82
C PHE A 106 -10.75 -4.64 -7.17
N THR A 107 -11.37 -3.49 -7.40
CA THR A 107 -11.36 -2.80 -8.70
C THR A 107 -10.21 -1.80 -8.78
N TRP A 108 -9.56 -1.75 -9.94
CA TRP A 108 -8.46 -0.84 -10.24
C TRP A 108 -8.88 0.20 -11.29
N TYR A 109 -8.56 1.46 -11.00
CA TYR A 109 -8.81 2.60 -11.88
C TYR A 109 -7.51 3.32 -12.19
N ASP A 110 -7.41 3.89 -13.38
CA ASP A 110 -6.26 4.72 -13.76
C ASP A 110 -6.30 6.10 -13.09
N ASN A 111 -5.31 6.94 -13.43
CA ASN A 111 -5.20 8.30 -12.92
C ASN A 111 -6.29 9.27 -13.42
N GLN A 112 -7.14 8.84 -14.36
CA GLN A 112 -8.32 9.57 -14.84
C GLN A 112 -9.62 8.98 -14.27
N GLY A 113 -9.53 7.98 -13.40
CA GLY A 113 -10.69 7.27 -12.84
C GLY A 113 -11.35 6.30 -13.82
N GLN A 114 -10.70 5.94 -14.92
CA GLN A 114 -11.22 4.93 -15.84
C GLN A 114 -10.96 3.54 -15.30
N PHE A 115 -11.96 2.67 -15.41
CA PHE A 115 -11.83 1.26 -15.04
C PHE A 115 -10.73 0.58 -15.88
N ILE A 116 -9.90 -0.22 -15.21
CA ILE A 116 -8.84 -1.00 -15.86
C ILE A 116 -9.17 -2.50 -15.83
N TYR A 117 -9.31 -3.06 -14.63
CA TYR A 117 -9.70 -4.44 -14.35
C TYR A 117 -10.15 -4.54 -12.88
N TYR A 118 -10.71 -5.68 -12.47
CA TYR A 118 -10.88 -6.02 -11.07
C TYR A 118 -10.30 -7.39 -10.75
N ASP A 119 -9.76 -7.54 -9.55
CA ASP A 119 -9.40 -8.83 -8.96
C ASP A 119 -10.60 -9.38 -8.19
N LEU A 120 -10.80 -10.70 -8.28
CA LEU A 120 -11.78 -11.42 -7.48
C LEU A 120 -11.07 -12.20 -6.39
N PHE A 121 -11.53 -12.04 -5.17
CA PHE A 121 -11.06 -12.81 -4.02
C PHE A 121 -12.21 -13.58 -3.40
N GLU A 122 -11.93 -14.82 -3.00
CA GLU A 122 -12.88 -15.72 -2.37
C GLU A 122 -12.24 -16.33 -1.13
N TYR A 123 -13.01 -16.43 -0.04
CA TYR A 123 -12.52 -16.99 1.22
C TYR A 123 -12.36 -18.49 1.08
N ASP A 124 -11.16 -18.97 1.40
CA ASP A 124 -10.86 -20.39 1.45
C ASP A 124 -10.90 -20.84 2.92
N ASP A 125 -11.86 -21.71 3.26
CA ASP A 125 -12.06 -22.20 4.63
C ASP A 125 -10.90 -23.12 5.10
N ASP A 126 -10.15 -23.75 4.19
CA ASP A 126 -9.02 -24.61 4.53
C ASP A 126 -7.77 -23.79 4.89
N ILE A 127 -7.60 -22.63 4.23
CA ILE A 127 -6.48 -21.70 4.48
C ILE A 127 -6.84 -20.70 5.59
N GLY A 128 -8.12 -20.36 5.72
CA GLY A 128 -8.60 -19.35 6.65
C GLY A 128 -8.32 -17.91 6.19
N ASP A 129 -8.26 -17.67 4.87
CA ASP A 129 -7.94 -16.36 4.30
C ASP A 129 -8.64 -16.12 2.94
N MET A 130 -8.69 -14.87 2.51
CA MET A 130 -9.16 -14.48 1.18
C MET A 130 -8.10 -14.80 0.12
N ILE A 131 -8.43 -15.70 -0.80
CA ILE A 131 -7.53 -16.14 -1.87
C ILE A 131 -7.88 -15.44 -3.17
N TRP A 132 -6.85 -14.86 -3.80
CA TRP A 132 -6.96 -14.31 -5.15
C TRP A 132 -7.31 -15.41 -6.14
N GLN A 133 -8.40 -15.22 -6.88
CA GLN A 133 -8.87 -16.16 -7.90
C GLN A 133 -8.27 -15.78 -9.25
N PHE A 134 -8.82 -14.71 -9.85
CA PHE A 134 -8.45 -14.20 -11.17
C PHE A 134 -8.76 -12.71 -11.28
N CYS A 135 -8.27 -12.07 -12.34
CA CYS A 135 -8.64 -10.72 -12.72
C CYS A 135 -9.55 -10.70 -13.96
N TYR A 136 -10.47 -9.74 -14.02
CA TYR A 136 -11.50 -9.62 -15.03
C TYR A 136 -11.57 -8.19 -15.58
N ASP A 137 -11.96 -8.05 -16.84
CA ASP A 137 -12.30 -6.75 -17.43
C ASP A 137 -13.71 -6.29 -17.04
N LYS A 138 -14.17 -5.21 -17.68
CA LYS A 138 -15.48 -4.60 -17.40
C LYS A 138 -16.67 -5.44 -17.89
N ASP A 139 -16.41 -6.37 -18.80
CA ASP A 139 -17.39 -7.24 -19.46
C ASP A 139 -17.32 -8.66 -18.86
N ASP A 140 -16.72 -8.79 -17.67
CA ASP A 140 -16.51 -10.02 -16.89
C ASP A 140 -15.69 -11.10 -17.62
N ASN A 141 -14.87 -10.71 -18.61
CA ASN A 141 -13.93 -11.64 -19.24
C ASN A 141 -12.66 -11.73 -18.40
N MET A 142 -12.19 -12.95 -18.17
CA MET A 142 -10.90 -13.16 -17.51
C MET A 142 -9.76 -12.58 -18.36
N VAL A 143 -8.92 -11.76 -17.74
CA VAL A 143 -7.77 -11.12 -18.38
C VAL A 143 -6.48 -11.45 -17.64
N LYS A 144 -5.34 -10.95 -18.13
CA LYS A 144 -4.09 -10.94 -17.36
C LYS A 144 -4.00 -9.67 -16.53
N PRO A 145 -3.41 -9.72 -15.32
CA PRO A 145 -3.16 -8.51 -14.54
C PRO A 145 -2.31 -7.54 -15.35
N LYS A 146 -2.69 -6.27 -15.34
CA LYS A 146 -1.88 -5.21 -15.93
C LYS A 146 -0.99 -4.64 -14.84
N TYR A 147 0.30 -4.46 -15.15
CA TYR A 147 1.16 -3.69 -14.26
C TYR A 147 0.67 -2.25 -14.22
N LEU A 148 0.45 -1.75 -13.00
CA LEU A 148 0.11 -0.37 -12.70
C LEU A 148 1.19 0.15 -11.78
N GLU A 149 1.72 1.33 -12.11
CA GLU A 149 2.67 2.01 -11.25
C GLU A 149 2.00 2.36 -9.91
N GLN A 150 2.62 1.97 -8.79
CA GLN A 150 2.06 2.12 -7.44
C GLN A 150 3.01 2.91 -6.55
N TYR A 151 2.52 3.41 -5.41
CA TYR A 151 3.38 4.11 -4.45
C TYR A 151 4.55 3.22 -3.96
N CYS A 152 4.34 1.90 -3.89
CA CYS A 152 5.35 0.96 -3.41
C CYS A 152 6.48 0.72 -4.42
N ASP A 153 6.32 1.11 -5.69
CA ASP A 153 7.41 1.07 -6.66
C ASP A 153 8.51 2.09 -6.35
N TYR A 154 8.20 3.08 -5.52
CA TYR A 154 9.14 4.07 -5.00
C TYR A 154 9.89 3.58 -3.76
N TYR A 155 9.56 2.39 -3.26
CA TYR A 155 10.35 1.73 -2.23
C TYR A 155 11.67 1.26 -2.85
N LEU A 156 12.80 1.54 -2.18
CA LEU A 156 14.09 1.03 -2.62
C LEU A 156 14.04 -0.50 -2.50
N LYS A 157 14.10 -1.18 -3.64
CA LYS A 157 14.26 -2.64 -3.68
C LYS A 157 15.71 -2.97 -3.33
N PHE A 158 15.98 -3.24 -2.07
CA PHE A 158 17.21 -3.91 -1.66
C PHE A 158 17.03 -5.39 -1.97
N ILE A 159 17.67 -5.86 -3.05
CA ILE A 159 17.73 -7.28 -3.47
C ILE A 159 18.87 -7.96 -2.72
#